data_AF-A0A1S3DQS2-F1
#
_entry.id   AF-A0A1S3DQS2-F1
#
_cell.length_a   1.000
_cell.length_b   1.000
_cell.length_c   1.000
_cell.angle_alpha   90.00
_cell.angle_beta   90.00
_cell.angle_gamma   90.00
#
_symmetry.space_group_name_H-M   'P 1'
#
loop_
_entity.id
_entity.type
_entity.pdbx_description
1 polymer ?
#
loop_
_entity_poly.entity_id
_entity_poly.type
_entity_poly.pdbx_seq_one_letter_code
_entity_poly.pdbx_strand_id
1 'polypeptide(L)'
;MGSVQKFLFLEKKTISTRNLIPYRILSSHRELMLVADALRLGGAILSLYPDMLAPQLVGRLLPEIGSNKNIKNLLVACDASGSDHCALIPLYHCLHTPGGPLKYSLEGHQFAVFDFCLTSDFRYIVSISNKFITWDLSTSDMTRDVNPGLEGIMQQLCLSPDNRYAAAYTNNSQSVLLNCLTSEFVIIENPLSEGEEVVGVNLLNSHFFILGPITWCQFDMRGNLEN
;
A
#
# COMPACT_ATOMS: atom_id res chain seq x y z
N MET A 1 -17.27 -16.82 7.17
CA MET A 1 -16.07 -17.16 6.38
C MET A 1 -15.16 -15.96 6.42
N GLY A 2 -13.93 -16.09 6.95
CA GLY A 2 -12.99 -14.97 6.99
C GLY A 2 -12.44 -14.69 5.60
N SER A 3 -12.62 -13.48 5.09
CA SER A 3 -12.02 -13.05 3.83
C SER A 3 -10.50 -12.95 4.00
N VAL A 4 -9.74 -13.70 3.20
CA VAL A 4 -8.27 -13.62 3.18
C VAL A 4 -7.90 -12.30 2.52
N GLN A 5 -7.32 -11.37 3.28
CA GLN A 5 -6.75 -10.15 2.71
C GLN A 5 -5.37 -10.43 2.13
N LYS A 6 -5.05 -9.77 1.02
CA LYS A 6 -3.73 -9.83 0.39
C LYS A 6 -2.96 -8.54 0.66
N PHE A 7 -1.64 -8.72 0.73
CA PHE A 7 -0.69 -7.71 1.12
C PHE A 7 0.07 -7.16 -0.08
N LEU A 8 0.32 -5.85 -0.08
CA LEU A 8 1.33 -5.22 -0.90
C LEU A 8 2.54 -4.90 -0.01
N PHE A 9 3.67 -5.55 -0.30
CA PHE A 9 4.93 -5.34 0.42
C PHE A 9 5.84 -4.40 -0.36
N LEU A 10 6.32 -3.34 0.30
CA LEU A 10 7.25 -2.37 -0.30
C LEU A 10 8.61 -2.43 0.37
N GLU A 11 9.64 -2.69 -0.42
CA GLU A 11 11.02 -2.76 0.02
C GLU A 11 11.86 -1.60 -0.52
N LYS A 12 12.72 -1.04 0.33
CA LYS A 12 13.73 -0.07 -0.07
C LYS A 12 14.98 -0.81 -0.58
N LYS A 13 15.33 -0.62 -1.85
CA LYS A 13 16.66 -1.00 -2.37
C LYS A 13 17.69 0.02 -1.85
N THR A 14 18.63 -0.44 -1.02
CA THR A 14 19.53 0.44 -0.26
C THR A 14 20.67 1.01 -1.12
N ILE A 15 20.89 2.33 -1.07
CA ILE A 15 22.21 2.95 -1.31
C ILE A 15 22.69 3.48 0.06
N SER A 16 23.85 3.00 0.49
CA SER A 16 24.44 3.30 1.79
C SER A 16 24.89 4.76 1.86
N THR A 17 24.33 5.55 2.77
CA THR A 17 24.92 6.82 3.22
C THR A 17 25.00 6.79 4.75
N ARG A 18 26.19 6.49 5.28
CA ARG A 18 26.49 6.61 6.72
C ARG A 18 27.12 7.98 6.95
N ASN A 19 26.47 8.83 7.74
CA ASN A 19 27.05 10.08 8.25
C ASN A 19 27.21 10.05 9.78
N LEU A 20 28.27 10.74 10.23
CA LEU A 20 28.88 10.74 11.56
C LEU A 20 28.00 11.43 12.62
N ILE A 21 27.54 10.67 13.62
CA ILE A 21 26.89 11.16 14.85
C ILE A 21 27.53 10.39 16.03
N PRO A 22 27.70 10.97 17.24
CA PRO A 22 28.30 10.29 18.39
C PRO A 22 27.56 9.00 18.82
N TYR A 23 28.33 7.96 19.15
CA TYR A 23 27.88 6.57 19.37
C TYR A 23 26.71 6.35 20.36
N ARG A 24 26.61 7.14 21.43
CA ARG A 24 25.48 7.03 22.39
C ARG A 24 24.18 7.64 21.89
N ILE A 25 24.27 8.73 21.10
CA ILE A 25 23.09 9.31 20.43
C ILE A 25 22.64 8.38 19.30
N LEU A 26 23.59 7.74 18.60
CA LEU A 26 23.31 6.70 17.62
C LEU A 26 22.59 5.47 18.20
N SER A 27 22.92 5.01 19.41
CA SER A 27 22.32 3.79 19.98
C SER A 27 20.85 3.98 20.36
N SER A 28 20.52 5.05 21.09
CA SER A 28 19.12 5.34 21.45
C SER A 28 18.29 5.74 20.22
N HIS A 29 18.91 6.44 19.27
CA HIS A 29 18.27 6.73 17.99
C HIS A 29 17.97 5.44 17.19
N ARG A 30 18.90 4.46 17.18
CA ARG A 30 18.67 3.15 16.55
C ARG A 30 17.52 2.39 17.21
N GLU A 31 17.47 2.34 18.53
CA GLU A 31 16.38 1.66 19.26
C GLU A 31 15.02 2.29 18.93
N LEU A 32 14.94 3.62 18.91
CA LEU A 32 13.72 4.33 18.50
C LEU A 32 13.34 4.01 17.04
N MET A 33 14.31 3.98 16.13
CA MET A 33 14.06 3.62 14.73
C MET A 33 13.56 2.18 14.58
N LEU A 34 14.07 1.23 15.38
CA LEU A 34 13.58 -0.15 15.38
C LEU A 34 12.14 -0.26 15.88
N VAL A 35 11.80 0.45 16.96
CA VAL A 35 10.42 0.47 17.47
C VAL A 35 9.49 1.15 16.47
N ALA A 36 9.89 2.28 15.89
CA ALA A 36 9.11 2.97 14.87
C ALA A 36 8.88 2.09 13.62
N ASP A 37 9.91 1.40 13.13
CA ASP A 37 9.79 0.45 12.02
C ASP A 37 8.91 -0.76 12.41
N ALA A 38 9.00 -1.27 13.65
CA ALA A 38 8.14 -2.37 14.12
C ALA A 38 6.67 -1.97 14.16
N LEU A 39 6.37 -0.77 14.66
CA LEU A 39 5.02 -0.21 14.68
C LEU A 39 4.50 0.01 13.26
N ARG A 40 5.34 0.53 12.35
CA ARG A 40 4.96 0.71 10.94
C ARG A 40 4.64 -0.62 10.26
N LEU A 41 5.46 -1.64 10.46
CA LEU A 41 5.23 -2.99 9.91
C LEU A 41 4.01 -3.70 10.53
N GLY A 42 3.59 -3.29 11.72
CA GLY A 42 2.36 -3.76 12.37
C GLY A 42 1.15 -2.84 12.18
N GLY A 43 1.31 -1.71 11.47
CA GLY A 43 0.34 -0.61 11.48
C GLY A 43 -1.06 -1.03 11.03
N ALA A 44 -1.16 -1.83 9.96
CA ALA A 44 -2.43 -2.32 9.46
C ALA A 44 -3.20 -3.17 10.49
N ILE A 45 -2.49 -3.95 11.31
CA ILE A 45 -3.10 -4.73 12.39
C ILE A 45 -3.43 -3.84 13.59
N LEU A 46 -2.51 -2.93 13.97
CA LEU A 46 -2.66 -2.08 15.14
C LEU A 46 -3.75 -1.02 14.98
N SER A 47 -4.07 -0.60 13.76
CA SER A 47 -5.18 0.33 13.49
C SER A 47 -6.54 -0.29 13.76
N LEU A 48 -6.69 -1.60 13.52
CA LEU A 48 -7.92 -2.35 13.75
C LEU A 48 -7.97 -3.00 15.14
N TYR A 49 -6.82 -3.46 15.64
CA TYR A 49 -6.69 -4.19 16.89
C TYR A 49 -5.53 -3.62 17.73
N PRO A 50 -5.74 -2.47 18.41
CA PRO A 50 -4.71 -1.83 19.22
C PRO A 50 -4.15 -2.73 20.33
N ASP A 51 -4.98 -3.63 20.87
CA ASP A 51 -4.59 -4.60 21.91
C ASP A 51 -3.52 -5.61 21.44
N MET A 52 -3.27 -5.71 20.13
CA MET A 52 -2.18 -6.53 19.57
C MET A 52 -0.80 -5.88 19.68
N LEU A 53 -0.66 -4.71 20.33
CA LEU A 53 0.62 -4.00 20.46
C LEU A 53 1.76 -4.89 20.98
N ALA A 54 1.56 -5.56 22.12
CA ALA A 54 2.57 -6.43 22.71
C ALA A 54 2.96 -7.59 21.77
N PRO A 55 2.02 -8.38 21.22
CA PRO A 55 2.34 -9.40 20.21
C PRO A 55 3.13 -8.87 19.00
N GLN A 56 2.75 -7.70 18.47
CA GLN A 56 3.40 -7.11 17.30
C GLN A 56 4.84 -6.66 17.61
N LEU A 57 5.11 -6.16 18.82
CA LEU A 57 6.44 -5.77 19.27
C LEU A 57 7.30 -6.99 19.59
N VAL A 58 6.81 -7.93 20.40
CA VAL A 58 7.56 -9.14 20.80
C VAL A 58 7.92 -9.99 19.58
N GLY A 59 6.95 -10.26 18.70
CA GLY A 59 7.18 -11.09 17.51
C GLY A 59 8.23 -10.52 16.54
N ARG A 60 8.50 -9.21 16.58
CA ARG A 60 9.44 -8.51 15.67
C ARG A 60 10.78 -8.16 16.29
N LEU A 61 10.78 -7.69 17.54
CA LEU A 61 11.96 -7.09 18.19
C LEU A 61 12.77 -8.09 19.03
N LEU A 62 12.30 -9.32 19.23
CA LEU A 62 13.01 -10.31 20.05
C LEU A 62 14.48 -10.53 19.62
N PRO A 63 14.85 -10.54 18.31
CA PRO A 63 16.25 -10.64 17.90
C PRO A 63 17.14 -9.47 18.36
N GLU A 64 16.56 -8.32 18.69
CA GLU A 64 17.28 -7.09 18.99
C GLU A 64 17.59 -6.92 20.50
N ILE A 65 17.10 -7.79 21.39
CA ILE A 65 17.24 -7.61 22.85
C ILE A 65 18.68 -7.69 23.37
N GLY A 66 19.59 -8.34 22.63
CA GLY A 66 20.98 -8.56 23.07
C GLY A 66 21.80 -7.28 23.12
N SER A 67 21.72 -6.47 22.07
CA SER A 67 22.52 -5.25 21.90
C SER A 67 21.79 -3.99 22.37
N ASN A 68 20.49 -4.08 22.66
CA ASN A 68 19.61 -2.93 22.85
C ASN A 68 18.84 -3.05 24.18
N LYS A 69 19.38 -2.42 25.24
CA LYS A 69 18.83 -2.52 26.60
C LYS A 69 17.41 -1.96 26.69
N ASN A 70 17.08 -0.89 25.97
CA ASN A 70 15.74 -0.31 26.06
C ASN A 70 14.70 -1.18 25.33
N ILE A 71 15.09 -1.83 24.23
CA ILE A 71 14.26 -2.83 23.57
C ILE A 71 13.99 -4.01 24.50
N LYS A 72 15.02 -4.51 25.19
CA LYS A 72 14.86 -5.57 26.20
C LYS A 72 13.86 -5.15 27.29
N ASN A 73 13.99 -3.95 27.84
CA ASN A 73 13.06 -3.45 28.86
C ASN A 73 11.63 -3.29 28.32
N LEU A 74 11.47 -2.82 27.08
CA LEU A 74 10.18 -2.72 26.42
C LEU A 74 9.51 -4.08 26.26
N LEU A 75 10.26 -5.12 25.86
CA LEU A 75 9.68 -6.46 25.71
C LEU A 75 9.34 -7.09 27.06
N VAL A 76 10.11 -6.84 28.12
CA VAL A 76 9.74 -7.25 29.48
C VAL A 76 8.42 -6.61 29.93
N ALA A 77 8.18 -5.34 29.58
CA ALA A 77 6.90 -4.70 29.84
C ALA A 77 5.76 -5.31 29.00
N CYS A 78 6.03 -5.68 27.75
CA CYS A 78 5.07 -6.41 26.90
C CYS A 78 4.72 -7.78 27.49
N ASP A 79 5.68 -8.51 28.06
CA ASP A 79 5.43 -9.80 28.71
C ASP A 79 4.62 -9.64 30.01
N ALA A 80 4.89 -8.59 30.78
CA ALA A 80 4.25 -8.36 32.07
C ALA A 80 2.79 -7.89 31.97
N SER A 81 2.46 -7.08 30.96
CA SER A 81 1.13 -6.45 30.82
C SER A 81 0.41 -6.80 29.52
N GLY A 82 1.08 -7.42 28.55
CA GLY A 82 0.46 -7.73 27.27
C GLY A 82 -0.70 -8.73 27.38
N SER A 83 -0.67 -9.62 28.39
CA SER A 83 -1.70 -10.64 28.58
C SER A 83 -3.03 -10.05 29.04
N ASP A 84 -3.00 -8.83 29.59
CA ASP A 84 -4.19 -8.09 30.00
C ASP A 84 -4.98 -7.60 28.77
N HIS A 85 -4.33 -7.51 27.61
CA HIS A 85 -4.89 -6.99 26.36
C HIS A 85 -5.04 -8.08 25.29
N CYS A 86 -4.09 -9.01 25.21
CA CYS A 86 -4.09 -10.07 24.21
C CYS A 86 -3.71 -11.42 24.85
N ALA A 87 -4.63 -12.38 24.77
CA ALA A 87 -4.42 -13.72 25.33
C ALA A 87 -3.26 -14.50 24.67
N LEU A 88 -2.83 -14.11 23.47
CA LEU A 88 -1.78 -14.78 22.70
C LEU A 88 -0.57 -13.85 22.51
N ILE A 89 0.47 -14.05 23.32
CA ILE A 89 1.77 -13.39 23.14
C ILE A 89 2.78 -14.38 22.56
N PRO A 90 3.47 -14.05 21.46
CA PRO A 90 4.52 -14.90 20.91
C PRO A 90 5.67 -15.10 21.90
N LEU A 91 6.10 -16.35 22.07
CA LEU A 91 7.30 -16.68 22.85
C LEU A 91 8.60 -16.51 22.03
N TYR A 92 8.48 -16.56 20.70
CA TYR A 92 9.61 -16.51 19.77
C TYR A 92 9.39 -15.43 18.70
N HIS A 93 10.49 -15.06 18.03
CA HIS A 93 10.45 -14.22 16.84
C HIS A 93 9.65 -14.93 15.74
N CYS A 94 8.58 -14.29 15.27
CA CYS A 94 7.64 -14.89 14.32
C CYS A 94 7.10 -13.89 13.28
N LEU A 95 7.58 -12.65 13.29
CA LEU A 95 7.17 -11.57 12.39
C LEU A 95 8.40 -10.87 11.81
N HIS A 96 8.28 -10.18 10.68
CA HIS A 96 9.42 -9.52 10.03
C HIS A 96 10.21 -8.58 10.96
N THR A 97 11.53 -8.78 11.03
CA THR A 97 12.44 -7.94 11.81
C THR A 97 12.47 -6.50 11.27
N PRO A 98 12.34 -5.48 12.14
CA PRO A 98 12.40 -4.08 11.74
C PRO A 98 13.83 -3.67 11.39
N GLY A 99 14.00 -2.50 10.75
CA GLY A 99 15.30 -2.01 10.30
C GLY A 99 15.82 -2.66 9.00
N GLY A 100 15.11 -3.67 8.48
CA GLY A 100 15.36 -4.29 7.19
C GLY A 100 14.87 -3.44 5.99
N PRO A 101 14.98 -4.00 4.77
CA PRO A 101 14.55 -3.34 3.54
C PRO A 101 13.03 -3.19 3.45
N LEU A 102 12.25 -4.10 4.03
CA LEU A 102 10.79 -4.01 4.09
C LEU A 102 10.37 -2.81 4.94
N LYS A 103 9.62 -1.87 4.34
CA LYS A 103 9.16 -0.64 5.00
C LYS A 103 7.65 -0.58 5.23
N TYR A 104 6.87 -1.18 4.33
CA TYR A 104 5.42 -1.15 4.42
C TYR A 104 4.84 -2.55 4.16
N SER A 105 3.79 -2.85 4.90
CA SER A 105 2.94 -4.02 4.77
C SER A 105 1.50 -3.51 4.64
N LEU A 106 1.05 -3.31 3.41
CA LEU A 106 -0.21 -2.62 3.12
C LEU A 106 -1.32 -3.66 2.86
N GLU A 107 -2.38 -3.59 3.66
CA GLU A 107 -3.53 -4.50 3.61
C GLU A 107 -4.78 -3.79 3.09
N GLY A 108 -5.75 -4.58 2.60
CA GLY A 108 -7.09 -4.09 2.26
C GLY A 108 -7.71 -4.74 1.01
N HIS A 109 -6.89 -5.29 0.11
CA HIS A 109 -7.39 -6.04 -1.04
C HIS A 109 -7.80 -7.45 -0.65
N GLN A 110 -8.94 -7.94 -1.16
CA GLN A 110 -9.38 -9.33 -0.97
C GLN A 110 -8.83 -10.27 -2.04
N PHE A 111 -8.36 -9.71 -3.17
CA PHE A 111 -7.84 -10.45 -4.31
C PHE A 111 -6.38 -10.08 -4.59
N ALA A 112 -5.77 -10.74 -5.59
CA ALA A 112 -4.41 -10.39 -6.04
C ALA A 112 -4.32 -8.90 -6.38
N VAL A 113 -3.28 -8.23 -5.88
CA VAL A 113 -2.92 -6.90 -6.36
C VAL A 113 -2.31 -7.11 -7.75
N PHE A 114 -2.92 -6.52 -8.77
CA PHE A 114 -2.49 -6.69 -10.15
C PHE A 114 -1.55 -5.58 -10.61
N ASP A 115 -1.68 -4.38 -10.03
CA ASP A 115 -0.77 -3.28 -10.30
C ASP A 115 -0.78 -2.24 -9.16
N PHE A 116 0.26 -1.42 -9.10
CA PHE A 116 0.36 -0.28 -8.18
C PHE A 116 1.23 0.84 -8.75
N CYS A 117 0.97 2.07 -8.30
CA CYS A 117 1.70 3.28 -8.68
C CYS A 117 1.95 4.16 -7.47
N LEU A 118 3.09 4.84 -7.46
CA LEU A 118 3.36 5.94 -6.52
C LEU A 118 2.87 7.25 -7.13
N THR A 119 2.34 8.14 -6.29
CA THR A 119 2.12 9.52 -6.71
C THR A 119 3.45 10.21 -7.00
N SER A 120 3.43 11.22 -7.86
CA SER A 120 4.65 11.95 -8.29
C SER A 120 5.37 12.69 -7.13
N ASP A 121 4.68 12.93 -6.01
CA ASP A 121 5.25 13.46 -4.77
C ASP A 121 5.74 12.38 -3.79
N PHE A 122 5.62 11.09 -4.15
CA PHE A 122 5.96 9.91 -3.34
C PHE A 122 5.24 9.82 -2.00
N ARG A 123 4.13 10.54 -1.84
CA ARG A 123 3.37 10.53 -0.60
C ARG A 123 2.39 9.38 -0.51
N TYR A 124 1.76 9.03 -1.62
CA TYR A 124 0.75 7.98 -1.66
C TYR A 124 1.16 6.85 -2.59
N ILE A 125 0.61 5.68 -2.29
CA ILE A 125 0.58 4.55 -3.22
C ILE A 125 -0.88 4.24 -3.55
N VAL A 126 -1.15 4.06 -4.83
CA VAL A 126 -2.43 3.62 -5.36
C VAL A 126 -2.22 2.21 -5.89
N SER A 127 -3.14 1.29 -5.61
CA SER A 127 -3.08 -0.05 -6.20
C SER A 127 -4.45 -0.55 -6.62
N ILE A 128 -4.45 -1.52 -7.52
CA ILE A 128 -5.66 -2.10 -8.10
C ILE A 128 -5.74 -3.61 -7.89
N SER A 129 -6.96 -4.07 -7.65
CA SER A 129 -7.35 -5.47 -7.82
C SER A 129 -8.68 -5.57 -8.57
N ASN A 130 -9.80 -5.64 -7.85
CA ASN A 130 -11.16 -5.36 -8.35
C ASN A 130 -11.66 -3.96 -7.92
N LYS A 131 -10.82 -3.23 -7.18
CA LYS A 131 -11.07 -1.91 -6.61
C LYS A 131 -9.76 -1.13 -6.55
N PHE A 132 -9.84 0.17 -6.32
CA PHE A 132 -8.69 1.03 -6.04
C PHE A 132 -8.52 1.17 -4.53
N ILE A 133 -7.30 1.03 -4.04
CA ILE A 133 -6.95 1.42 -2.67
C ILE A 133 -5.80 2.41 -2.71
N THR A 134 -5.90 3.47 -1.90
CA THR A 134 -4.83 4.48 -1.73
C THR A 134 -4.37 4.50 -0.28
N TRP A 135 -3.06 4.41 -0.04
CA TRP A 135 -2.46 4.54 1.30
C TRP A 135 -1.54 5.75 1.38
N ASP A 136 -1.56 6.45 2.52
CA ASP A 136 -0.60 7.50 2.84
C ASP A 136 0.68 6.84 3.39
N LEU A 137 1.81 7.00 2.72
CA LEU A 137 3.07 6.39 3.13
C LEU A 137 3.68 7.05 4.38
N SER A 138 3.23 8.24 4.78
CA SER A 138 3.70 8.87 6.01
C SER A 138 3.11 8.21 7.25
N THR A 139 1.85 7.78 7.19
CA THR A 139 1.14 7.15 8.32
C THR A 139 0.97 5.65 8.16
N SER A 140 1.09 5.13 6.93
CA SER A 140 0.69 3.77 6.52
C SER A 140 -0.82 3.51 6.54
N ASP A 141 -1.64 4.55 6.64
CA ASP A 141 -3.10 4.39 6.70
C ASP A 141 -3.70 4.25 5.31
N MET A 142 -4.74 3.41 5.21
CA MET A 142 -5.62 3.38 4.05
C MET A 142 -6.49 4.64 4.04
N THR A 143 -6.27 5.51 3.05
CA THR A 143 -6.99 6.79 2.92
C THR A 143 -8.22 6.68 2.03
N ARG A 144 -8.21 5.75 1.06
CA ARG A 144 -9.32 5.52 0.13
C ARG A 144 -9.45 4.06 -0.22
N ASP A 145 -10.69 3.61 -0.35
CA ASP A 145 -11.10 2.28 -0.79
C ASP A 145 -12.30 2.45 -1.74
N VAL A 146 -12.07 2.40 -3.04
CA VAL A 146 -13.06 2.73 -4.08
C VAL A 146 -13.30 1.50 -4.96
N ASN A 147 -14.48 0.90 -4.81
CA ASN A 147 -14.93 -0.22 -5.63
C ASN A 147 -15.88 0.28 -6.72
N PRO A 148 -15.44 0.35 -8.00
CA PRO A 148 -16.30 0.77 -9.09
C PRO A 148 -17.33 -0.29 -9.50
N GLY A 149 -17.25 -1.53 -8.99
CA GLY A 149 -18.19 -2.59 -9.34
C GLY A 149 -18.01 -3.15 -10.75
N LEU A 150 -16.79 -3.05 -11.30
CA LEU A 150 -16.47 -3.58 -12.63
C LEU A 150 -16.57 -5.10 -12.68
N GLU A 151 -17.04 -5.62 -13.81
CA GLU A 151 -17.05 -7.05 -14.09
C GLU A 151 -15.72 -7.44 -14.72
N GLY A 152 -14.77 -7.87 -13.89
CA GLY A 152 -13.48 -8.36 -14.36
C GLY A 152 -12.32 -8.05 -13.42
N ILE A 153 -11.14 -8.44 -13.87
CA ILE A 153 -9.88 -8.18 -13.19
C ILE A 153 -9.27 -6.91 -13.76
N MET A 154 -8.98 -5.92 -12.91
CA MET A 154 -8.31 -4.70 -13.37
C MET A 154 -6.85 -4.99 -13.74
N GLN A 155 -6.38 -4.26 -14.75
CA GLN A 155 -5.05 -4.33 -15.34
C GLN A 155 -4.55 -2.89 -15.58
N GLN A 156 -3.22 -2.74 -15.57
CA GLN A 156 -2.48 -1.52 -15.86
C GLN A 156 -3.03 -0.27 -15.14
N LEU A 157 -2.54 -0.03 -13.94
CA LEU A 157 -2.80 1.22 -13.25
C LEU A 157 -1.97 2.35 -13.86
N CYS A 158 -2.61 3.44 -14.24
CA CYS A 158 -1.95 4.68 -14.63
C CYS A 158 -2.41 5.82 -13.73
N LEU A 159 -1.52 6.75 -13.40
CA LEU A 159 -1.85 8.02 -12.73
C LEU A 159 -1.61 9.19 -13.68
N SER A 160 -2.46 10.21 -13.62
CA SER A 160 -2.17 11.49 -14.28
C SER A 160 -0.93 12.13 -13.65
N PRO A 161 -0.11 12.91 -14.40
CA PRO A 161 1.08 13.57 -13.86
C PRO A 161 0.85 14.44 -12.61
N ASP A 162 -0.33 15.04 -12.50
CA ASP A 162 -0.78 15.84 -11.35
C ASP A 162 -1.41 15.03 -10.20
N ASN A 163 -1.41 13.69 -10.29
CA ASN A 163 -2.00 12.73 -9.36
C ASN A 163 -3.52 12.87 -9.12
N ARG A 164 -4.23 13.71 -9.88
CA ARG A 164 -5.67 13.92 -9.67
C ARG A 164 -6.52 12.79 -10.19
N TYR A 165 -6.01 12.02 -11.15
CA TYR A 165 -6.76 10.92 -11.75
C TYR A 165 -5.95 9.63 -11.78
N ALA A 166 -6.66 8.52 -11.69
CA ALA A 166 -6.17 7.19 -11.91
C ALA A 166 -7.01 6.50 -12.98
N ALA A 167 -6.40 5.66 -13.80
CA ALA A 167 -7.10 4.85 -14.78
C ALA A 167 -6.63 3.42 -14.74
N ALA A 168 -7.54 2.51 -15.07
CA ALA A 168 -7.27 1.10 -15.28
C ALA A 168 -8.28 0.56 -16.30
N TYR A 169 -8.02 -0.62 -16.84
CA TYR A 169 -9.00 -1.35 -17.65
C TYR A 169 -9.12 -2.79 -17.15
N THR A 170 -10.14 -3.52 -17.59
CA THR A 170 -10.35 -4.92 -17.21
C THR A 170 -10.04 -5.86 -18.36
N ASN A 171 -9.84 -7.14 -18.03
CA ASN A 171 -9.75 -8.22 -19.02
C ASN A 171 -11.03 -8.41 -19.86
N ASN A 172 -12.12 -7.74 -19.53
CA ASN A 172 -13.37 -7.73 -20.29
C ASN A 172 -13.55 -6.42 -21.09
N SER A 173 -12.48 -5.66 -21.28
CA SER A 173 -12.47 -4.40 -22.04
C SER A 173 -13.33 -3.26 -21.48
N GLN A 174 -13.66 -3.29 -20.18
CA GLN A 174 -14.19 -2.12 -19.48
C GLN A 174 -13.04 -1.26 -18.98
N SER A 175 -13.14 0.06 -19.13
CA SER A 175 -12.18 1.02 -18.61
C SER A 175 -12.79 1.83 -17.48
N VAL A 176 -11.94 2.30 -16.56
CA VAL A 176 -12.36 3.17 -15.45
C VAL A 176 -11.43 4.36 -15.33
N LEU A 177 -12.03 5.54 -15.20
CA LEU A 177 -11.36 6.78 -14.87
C LEU A 177 -11.81 7.22 -13.48
N LEU A 178 -10.89 7.24 -12.51
CA LEU A 178 -11.12 7.60 -11.12
C LEU A 178 -10.56 8.99 -10.84
N ASN A 179 -11.35 9.86 -10.21
CA ASN A 179 -10.86 11.07 -9.57
C ASN A 179 -10.31 10.71 -8.18
N CYS A 180 -8.99 10.81 -8.02
CA CYS A 180 -8.28 10.44 -6.79
C CYS A 180 -8.63 11.34 -5.60
N LEU A 181 -9.17 12.55 -5.82
CA LEU A 181 -9.52 13.47 -4.74
C LEU A 181 -10.96 13.29 -4.26
N THR A 182 -11.91 13.09 -5.17
CA THR A 182 -13.34 12.96 -4.82
C THR A 182 -13.77 11.51 -4.65
N SER A 183 -12.97 10.55 -5.12
CA SER A 183 -13.36 9.14 -5.23
C SER A 183 -14.52 8.87 -6.19
N GLU A 184 -14.92 9.86 -6.99
CA GLU A 184 -15.86 9.69 -8.10
C GLU A 184 -15.16 9.02 -9.28
N PHE A 185 -15.88 8.18 -10.01
CA PHE A 185 -15.32 7.47 -11.16
C PHE A 185 -16.32 7.41 -12.30
N VAL A 186 -15.81 7.19 -13.51
CA VAL A 186 -16.58 6.94 -14.72
C VAL A 186 -16.12 5.60 -15.29
N ILE A 187 -17.08 4.75 -15.62
CA ILE A 187 -16.86 3.49 -16.31
C ILE A 187 -17.14 3.72 -17.79
N ILE A 188 -16.21 3.30 -18.64
CA ILE A 188 -16.30 3.41 -20.09
C ILE A 188 -16.31 1.99 -20.64
N GLU A 189 -17.41 1.62 -21.28
CA GLU A 189 -17.49 0.39 -22.08
C GLU A 189 -16.55 0.50 -23.28
N ASN A 190 -16.13 -0.66 -23.81
CA ASN A 190 -15.15 -0.73 -24.89
C ASN A 190 -15.52 0.19 -26.08
N PRO A 191 -14.77 1.29 -26.30
CA PRO A 191 -15.10 2.27 -27.34
C PRO A 191 -14.46 1.94 -28.70
N LEU A 192 -13.69 0.86 -28.77
CA LEU A 192 -12.88 0.51 -29.93
C LEU A 192 -13.75 -0.14 -31.03
N SER A 193 -13.14 -0.37 -32.20
CA SER A 193 -13.79 -1.03 -33.32
C SER A 193 -14.30 -2.43 -32.96
N GLU A 194 -15.30 -2.92 -33.71
CA GLU A 194 -15.88 -4.25 -33.49
C GLU A 194 -14.81 -5.35 -33.51
N GLY A 195 -14.72 -6.10 -32.40
CA GLY A 195 -13.76 -7.18 -32.20
C GLY A 195 -12.39 -6.76 -31.64
N GLU A 196 -12.13 -5.46 -31.44
CA GLU A 196 -10.94 -5.01 -30.70
C GLU A 196 -11.18 -5.11 -29.19
N GLU A 197 -10.14 -5.51 -28.43
CA GLU A 197 -10.13 -5.51 -26.98
C GLU A 197 -9.26 -4.36 -26.46
N VAL A 198 -9.54 -3.87 -25.25
CA VAL A 198 -8.66 -2.88 -24.62
C VAL A 198 -7.35 -3.54 -24.22
N VAL A 199 -6.24 -3.03 -24.76
CA VAL A 199 -4.88 -3.53 -24.46
C VAL A 199 -4.10 -2.57 -23.57
N GLY A 200 -4.60 -1.35 -23.37
CA GLY A 200 -3.94 -0.39 -22.50
C GLY A 200 -4.69 0.89 -22.28
N VAL A 201 -4.22 1.64 -21.28
CA VAL A 201 -4.72 2.97 -20.91
C VAL A 201 -3.58 3.95 -20.69
N ASN A 202 -3.82 5.24 -20.95
CA ASN A 202 -2.87 6.30 -20.65
C ASN A 202 -3.57 7.58 -20.16
N LEU A 203 -2.93 8.32 -19.26
CA LEU A 203 -3.46 9.54 -18.66
C LEU A 203 -2.54 10.74 -18.87
N LEU A 204 -3.12 11.82 -19.36
CA LEU A 204 -2.60 13.17 -19.24
C LEU A 204 -3.38 13.91 -18.13
N ASN A 205 -2.98 15.14 -17.81
CA ASN A 205 -3.71 15.97 -16.86
C ASN A 205 -5.09 16.43 -17.38
N SER A 206 -5.33 16.30 -18.69
CA SER A 206 -6.53 16.81 -19.36
C SER A 206 -7.26 15.79 -20.22
N HIS A 207 -6.64 14.66 -20.54
CA HIS A 207 -7.21 13.65 -21.43
C HIS A 207 -6.91 12.25 -20.95
N PHE A 208 -7.83 11.35 -21.24
CA PHE A 208 -7.73 9.92 -21.00
C PHE A 208 -7.74 9.18 -22.34
N PHE A 209 -6.82 8.24 -22.52
CA PHE A 209 -6.70 7.44 -23.73
C PHE A 209 -6.96 5.97 -23.43
N ILE A 210 -7.82 5.36 -24.25
CA ILE A 210 -8.05 3.92 -24.29
C ILE A 210 -7.41 3.39 -25.58
N LEU A 211 -6.57 2.38 -25.44
CA LEU A 211 -5.75 1.84 -26.52
C LEU A 211 -6.25 0.43 -26.88
N GLY A 212 -6.51 0.21 -28.16
CA GLY A 212 -6.69 -1.09 -28.78
C GLY A 212 -5.42 -1.55 -29.52
N PRO A 213 -5.44 -2.74 -30.12
CA PRO A 213 -4.35 -3.22 -30.96
C PRO A 213 -4.15 -2.39 -32.23
N ILE A 214 -5.22 -1.78 -32.76
CA ILE A 214 -5.22 -1.06 -34.04
C ILE A 214 -5.63 0.40 -33.82
N THR A 215 -6.69 0.63 -33.04
CA THR A 215 -7.27 1.95 -32.83
C THR A 215 -7.04 2.47 -31.41
N TRP A 216 -7.26 3.75 -31.20
CA TRP A 216 -7.30 4.36 -29.88
C TRP A 216 -8.40 5.41 -29.83
N CYS A 217 -8.92 5.66 -28.63
CA CYS A 217 -9.96 6.64 -28.38
C CYS A 217 -9.48 7.62 -27.30
N GLN A 218 -9.81 8.90 -27.47
CA GLN A 218 -9.51 9.96 -26.51
C GLN A 218 -10.80 10.40 -25.81
N PHE A 219 -10.68 10.70 -24.51
CA PHE A 219 -11.75 11.14 -23.66
C PHE A 219 -11.32 12.38 -22.87
N ASP A 220 -12.29 13.25 -22.57
CA ASP A 220 -12.11 14.27 -21.54
C ASP A 220 -12.05 13.63 -20.14
N MET A 221 -11.70 14.43 -19.12
CA MET A 221 -11.63 13.93 -17.73
C MET A 221 -13.00 13.68 -17.07
N ARG A 222 -14.09 13.83 -17.82
CA ARG A 222 -15.47 13.46 -17.44
C ARG A 222 -15.91 12.16 -18.13
N GLY A 223 -15.06 11.57 -18.97
CA GLY A 223 -15.34 10.33 -19.71
C GLY A 223 -16.17 10.53 -20.98
N ASN A 224 -16.26 11.75 -21.51
CA ASN A 224 -16.88 11.99 -22.81
C ASN A 224 -15.86 11.75 -23.92
N LEU A 225 -16.26 11.02 -24.97
CA LEU A 225 -15.42 10.76 -26.13
C LEU A 225 -15.14 12.05 -26.91
N GLU A 226 -13.88 12.32 -27.22
CA GLU A 226 -13.42 13.41 -28.06
C GLU A 226 -12.90 12.86 -29.39
N ASN A 227 -13.35 13.46 -30.51
CA ASN A 227 -12.96 13.11 -31.87
C ASN A 227 -11.76 13.94 -32.36
#